data_AF-A0A662F872-F1
#
_entry.id   AF-A0A662F872-F1
#
_cell.length_a   1.000
_cell.length_b   1.000
_cell.length_c   1.000
_cell.angle_alpha   90.00
_cell.angle_beta   90.00
_cell.angle_gamma   90.00
#
_symmetry.space_group_name_H-M   'P 1'
#
loop_
_entity.id
_entity.type
_entity.pdbx_description
1 polymer ?
#
loop_
_entity_poly.entity_id
_entity_poly.type
_entity_poly.pdbx_seq_one_letter_code
_entity_poly.pdbx_strand_id
1 'polypeptide(L)'
;MSRAQAAMEFLLTYGWAILVVIIAIAALAYFRLPIFNIPEVCQSEAGLFCIEKPNIDATKDQISFAMRNTLGFAITLYNLTRFTPESGSCNAISSVKVEMDGTEYSINPGTVFIPKEKNFVVKVNCSDGVPNGKIKTYFKLHYISQDTSIKHSSLVYVTGIAS
;
A
#
# COMPACT_ATOMS: atom_id res chain seq x y z
N MET A 1 38.81 57.59 -1.50
CA MET A 1 38.87 56.11 -1.52
C MET A 1 37.46 55.57 -1.64
N SER A 2 37.15 54.90 -2.75
CA SER A 2 35.79 54.48 -3.11
C SER A 2 35.32 53.33 -2.22
N ARG A 3 34.12 53.46 -1.66
CA ARG A 3 33.43 52.48 -0.80
C ARG A 3 33.38 51.04 -1.37
N ALA A 4 33.52 50.92 -2.69
CA ALA A 4 33.61 49.64 -3.40
C ALA A 4 34.80 48.78 -2.98
N GLN A 5 35.94 49.38 -2.60
CA GLN A 5 37.16 48.63 -2.29
C GLN A 5 37.10 47.99 -0.88
N ALA A 6 36.46 48.67 0.08
CA ALA A 6 36.19 48.11 1.41
C ALA A 6 35.09 47.04 1.38
N ALA A 7 34.10 47.16 0.48
CA ALA A 7 33.05 46.17 0.32
C ALA A 7 33.55 44.83 -0.26
N MET A 8 34.62 44.85 -1.07
CA MET A 8 35.20 43.62 -1.62
C MET A 8 35.96 42.78 -0.60
N GLU A 9 36.57 43.39 0.43
CA GLU A 9 37.22 42.63 1.52
C GLU A 9 36.20 41.90 2.40
N PHE A 10 35.07 42.54 2.73
CA PHE A 10 34.02 41.90 3.54
C PHE A 10 33.38 40.69 2.86
N LEU A 11 33.23 40.70 1.53
CA LEU A 11 32.62 39.59 0.81
C LEU A 11 33.58 38.38 0.71
N LEU A 12 34.88 38.61 0.66
CA LEU A 12 35.91 37.56 0.54
C LEU A 12 36.13 36.79 1.85
N THR A 13 35.98 37.41 3.02
CA THR A 13 36.18 36.71 4.31
C THR A 13 35.00 35.86 4.74
N TYR A 14 33.79 36.17 4.27
CA TYR A 14 32.58 35.35 4.49
C TYR A 14 32.24 34.45 3.30
N GLY A 15 32.96 34.58 2.18
CA GLY A 15 32.77 33.77 0.98
C GLY A 15 32.95 32.27 1.23
N TRP A 16 33.86 31.88 2.13
CA TRP A 16 34.02 30.48 2.51
C TRP A 16 32.79 29.93 3.25
N ALA A 17 32.14 30.74 4.09
CA ALA A 17 30.95 30.33 4.82
C ALA A 17 29.77 30.11 3.86
N ILE A 18 29.62 31.01 2.88
CA ILE A 18 28.60 30.87 1.83
C ILE A 18 28.88 29.63 0.96
N LEU A 19 30.14 29.37 0.62
CA LEU A 19 30.54 28.20 -0.16
C LEU A 19 30.22 26.90 0.57
N VAL A 20 30.52 26.81 1.88
CA VAL A 20 30.18 25.64 2.70
C VAL A 20 28.66 25.40 2.74
N VAL A 21 27.85 26.46 2.89
CA VAL A 21 26.38 26.33 2.89
C VAL A 21 25.85 25.85 1.55
N ILE A 22 26.37 26.37 0.43
CA ILE A 22 25.97 25.93 -0.92
C ILE A 22 26.35 24.47 -1.15
N ILE A 23 27.54 24.04 -0.73
CA ILE A 23 27.95 22.63 -0.82
C ILE A 23 27.04 21.73 0.04
N ALA A 24 26.66 22.16 1.24
CA ALA A 24 25.75 21.39 2.09
C ALA A 24 24.35 21.23 1.45
N ILE A 25 23.79 22.30 0.87
CA ILE A 25 22.51 22.25 0.15
C ILE A 25 22.63 21.39 -1.11
N ALA A 26 23.73 21.53 -1.86
CA ALA A 26 24.00 20.71 -3.04
C ALA A 26 24.14 19.22 -2.69
N ALA A 27 24.81 18.91 -1.58
CA ALA A 27 24.91 17.54 -1.06
C ALA A 27 23.52 17.01 -0.67
N LEU A 28 22.70 17.78 0.05
CA LEU A 28 21.33 17.38 0.41
C LEU A 28 20.40 17.25 -0.82
N ALA A 29 20.62 18.03 -1.88
CA ALA A 29 19.87 17.92 -3.12
C ALA A 29 20.33 16.73 -3.98
N TYR A 30 21.64 16.41 -3.94
CA TYR A 30 22.27 15.31 -4.67
C TYR A 30 22.01 13.96 -4.02
N PHE A 31 22.24 13.85 -2.71
CA PHE A 31 21.76 12.75 -1.90
C PHE A 31 20.25 12.91 -1.76
N ARG A 32 19.52 12.57 -2.83
CA ARG A 32 18.08 12.32 -2.81
C ARG A 32 17.80 11.35 -1.66
N LEU A 33 17.58 11.89 -0.46
CA LEU A 33 17.38 11.09 0.73
C LEU A 33 16.21 10.14 0.42
N PRO A 34 16.35 8.82 0.64
CA PRO A 34 15.31 7.83 0.32
C PRO A 34 14.10 7.92 1.28
N ILE A 35 13.77 9.11 1.77
CA ILE A 35 12.71 9.39 2.73
C ILE A 35 11.32 9.18 2.09
N PHE A 36 11.25 9.08 0.75
CA PHE A 36 10.01 8.82 0.02
C PHE A 36 9.91 7.39 -0.54
N ASN A 37 10.63 6.43 0.04
CA ASN A 37 10.24 5.03 -0.06
C ASN A 37 9.01 4.85 0.83
N ILE A 38 7.85 5.05 0.23
CA ILE A 38 6.57 4.72 0.86
C ILE A 38 6.66 3.21 1.14
N PRO A 39 6.59 2.80 2.42
CA PRO A 39 6.66 1.39 2.74
C PRO A 39 5.48 0.66 2.07
N GLU A 40 5.73 -0.55 1.58
CA GLU A 40 4.66 -1.45 1.15
C GLU A 40 3.86 -1.82 2.40
N VAL A 41 2.64 -1.33 2.52
CA VAL A 41 1.81 -1.50 3.72
C VAL A 41 0.48 -2.11 3.33
N CYS A 42 0.11 -3.15 4.06
CA CYS A 42 -1.26 -3.66 4.13
C CYS A 42 -1.77 -3.37 5.55
N GLN A 43 -2.87 -2.63 5.65
CA GLN A 43 -3.49 -2.28 6.92
C GLN A 43 -4.98 -2.55 6.82
N SER A 44 -5.55 -3.19 7.84
CA SER A 44 -6.96 -3.56 7.88
C SER A 44 -7.58 -3.21 9.24
N GLU A 45 -8.90 -3.17 9.28
CA GLU A 45 -9.64 -2.95 10.53
C GLU A 45 -9.47 -4.11 11.53
N ALA A 46 -9.73 -3.83 12.81
CA ALA A 46 -9.53 -4.78 13.89
C ALA A 46 -10.26 -6.12 13.63
N GLY A 47 -9.54 -7.22 13.85
CA GLY A 47 -10.06 -8.59 13.73
C GLY A 47 -9.62 -9.32 12.47
N LEU A 48 -9.29 -8.60 11.39
CA LEU A 48 -8.58 -9.15 10.25
C LEU A 48 -7.27 -8.40 10.15
N PHE A 49 -6.13 -9.08 10.28
CA PHE A 49 -4.82 -8.41 10.26
C PHE A 49 -4.00 -8.86 9.07
N CYS A 50 -3.39 -7.92 8.36
CA CYS A 50 -2.38 -8.24 7.36
C CYS A 50 -1.12 -8.80 8.04
N ILE A 51 -0.61 -9.92 7.54
CA ILE A 51 0.58 -10.59 8.10
C ILE A 51 1.85 -10.25 7.33
N GLU A 52 1.73 -9.89 6.05
CA GLU A 52 2.85 -9.66 5.14
C GLU A 52 2.61 -8.43 4.27
N LYS A 53 3.69 -7.99 3.62
CA LYS A 53 3.64 -6.93 2.62
C LYS A 53 2.80 -7.36 1.41
N PRO A 54 2.03 -6.45 0.79
CA PRO A 54 1.29 -6.78 -0.41
C PRO A 54 2.25 -7.05 -1.57
N ASN A 55 1.91 -8.01 -2.41
CA ASN A 55 2.60 -8.30 -3.66
C ASN A 55 1.73 -7.83 -4.83
N ILE A 56 2.26 -6.88 -5.60
CA ILE A 56 1.57 -6.23 -6.72
C ILE A 56 2.33 -6.57 -8.00
N ASP A 57 1.70 -7.36 -8.85
CA ASP A 57 2.26 -7.83 -10.12
C ASP A 57 1.58 -7.08 -11.26
N ALA A 58 2.31 -6.14 -11.89
CA ALA A 58 1.77 -5.34 -13.01
C ALA A 58 1.59 -6.17 -14.28
N THR A 59 2.34 -7.27 -14.43
CA THR A 59 2.28 -8.12 -15.61
C THR A 59 1.01 -8.99 -15.59
N LYS A 60 0.59 -9.41 -14.40
CA LYS A 60 -0.62 -10.23 -14.19
C LYS A 60 -1.85 -9.42 -13.79
N ASP A 61 -1.72 -8.09 -13.69
CA ASP A 61 -2.74 -7.19 -13.17
C ASP A 61 -3.33 -7.65 -11.82
N GLN A 62 -2.46 -8.17 -10.95
CA GLN A 62 -2.85 -8.84 -9.72
C GLN A 62 -2.28 -8.15 -8.49
N ILE A 63 -3.15 -7.89 -7.52
CA ILE A 63 -2.80 -7.42 -6.18
C ILE A 63 -3.07 -8.56 -5.21
N SER A 64 -2.04 -9.02 -4.52
CA SER A 64 -2.13 -10.08 -3.52
C SER A 64 -1.71 -9.60 -2.15
N PHE A 65 -2.47 -9.95 -1.12
CA PHE A 65 -2.14 -9.60 0.26
C PHE A 65 -2.58 -10.73 1.21
N ALA A 66 -1.71 -11.01 2.18
CA ALA A 66 -1.93 -12.08 3.15
C ALA A 66 -2.54 -11.52 4.44
N MET A 67 -3.59 -12.18 4.92
CA MET A 67 -4.34 -11.79 6.10
C MET A 67 -4.51 -12.97 7.07
N ARG A 68 -4.77 -12.67 8.33
CA ARG A 68 -5.12 -13.62 9.38
C ARG A 68 -6.44 -13.25 10.01
N ASN A 69 -7.30 -14.25 10.19
CA ASN A 69 -8.55 -14.09 10.92
C ASN A 69 -8.31 -14.15 12.44
N THR A 70 -8.41 -13.03 13.14
CA THR A 70 -8.27 -12.94 14.61
C THR A 70 -9.55 -12.48 15.30
N LEU A 71 -10.71 -12.60 14.65
CA LEU A 71 -12.02 -12.19 15.21
C LEU A 71 -12.51 -13.07 16.37
N GLY A 72 -11.81 -14.19 16.65
CA GLY A 72 -12.22 -15.17 17.66
C GLY A 72 -13.25 -16.20 17.17
N PHE A 73 -13.84 -15.98 16.00
CA PHE A 73 -14.82 -16.85 15.36
C PHE A 73 -14.48 -17.10 13.88
N ALA A 74 -15.10 -18.12 13.29
CA ALA A 74 -14.96 -18.41 11.87
C ALA A 74 -15.80 -17.43 11.02
N ILE A 75 -15.32 -17.10 9.83
CA ILE A 75 -16.00 -16.19 8.91
C ILE A 75 -16.18 -16.83 7.55
N THR A 76 -17.22 -16.43 6.81
CA THR A 76 -17.36 -16.77 5.40
C THR A 76 -17.22 -15.52 4.55
N LEU A 77 -16.17 -15.46 3.74
CA LEU A 77 -15.97 -14.40 2.74
C LEU A 77 -16.94 -14.65 1.59
N TYR A 78 -17.61 -13.60 1.10
CA TYR A 78 -18.56 -13.75 -0.01
C TYR A 78 -18.39 -12.70 -1.11
N ASN A 79 -17.79 -11.55 -0.79
CA ASN A 79 -17.56 -10.51 -1.78
C ASN A 79 -16.35 -9.66 -1.38
N LEU A 80 -15.67 -9.12 -2.38
CA LEU A 80 -14.67 -8.08 -2.21
C LEU A 80 -14.97 -7.00 -3.26
N THR A 81 -15.23 -5.80 -2.77
CA THR A 81 -15.50 -4.65 -3.61
C THR A 81 -14.40 -3.62 -3.38
N ARG A 82 -14.00 -2.92 -4.42
CA ARG A 82 -13.16 -1.75 -4.23
C ARG A 82 -13.90 -0.67 -3.46
N PHE A 83 -13.20 -0.02 -2.55
CA PHE A 83 -13.65 1.21 -1.92
C PHE A 83 -12.72 2.32 -2.38
N THR A 84 -13.26 3.41 -2.93
CA THR A 84 -12.43 4.54 -3.34
C THR A 84 -13.01 5.85 -2.86
N PRO A 85 -12.26 6.62 -2.06
CA PRO A 85 -12.52 8.04 -1.87
C PRO A 85 -11.94 8.92 -3.01
N GLU A 86 -11.02 8.39 -3.83
CA GLU A 86 -10.35 9.10 -4.94
C GLU A 86 -10.09 8.16 -6.14
N SER A 87 -9.71 8.72 -7.30
CA SER A 87 -9.31 7.94 -8.49
C SER A 87 -7.98 7.19 -8.24
N GLY A 88 -8.06 5.96 -7.73
CA GLY A 88 -6.91 5.07 -7.54
C GLY A 88 -6.65 4.14 -8.73
N SER A 89 -5.66 3.26 -8.60
CA SER A 89 -5.39 2.15 -9.53
C SER A 89 -6.30 0.95 -9.26
N CYS A 90 -6.53 0.07 -10.26
CA CYS A 90 -7.46 -1.07 -10.19
C CYS A 90 -8.92 -0.65 -9.94
N ASN A 91 -9.57 0.05 -10.89
CA ASN A 91 -10.93 0.57 -10.69
C ASN A 91 -11.99 -0.53 -10.71
N ALA A 92 -11.94 -1.42 -11.69
CA ALA A 92 -12.79 -2.59 -11.77
C ALA A 92 -12.02 -3.89 -11.48
N ILE A 93 -12.70 -4.80 -10.79
CA ILE A 93 -12.18 -6.08 -10.34
C ILE A 93 -12.76 -7.15 -11.25
N SER A 94 -11.89 -7.93 -11.90
CA SER A 94 -12.30 -9.00 -12.82
C SER A 94 -12.58 -10.31 -12.09
N SER A 95 -11.75 -10.65 -11.10
CA SER A 95 -11.93 -11.81 -10.25
C SER A 95 -11.21 -11.63 -8.92
N VAL A 96 -11.69 -12.34 -7.90
CA VAL A 96 -11.04 -12.37 -6.60
C VAL A 96 -10.90 -13.81 -6.18
N LYS A 97 -9.68 -14.18 -5.81
CA LYS A 97 -9.35 -15.50 -5.31
C LYS A 97 -8.85 -15.41 -3.89
N VAL A 98 -9.17 -16.41 -3.09
CA VAL A 98 -8.67 -16.58 -1.74
C VAL A 98 -7.91 -17.90 -1.71
N GLU A 99 -6.64 -17.84 -1.36
CA GLU A 99 -5.81 -19.02 -1.19
C GLU A 99 -5.68 -19.35 0.31
N MET A 100 -5.91 -20.61 0.65
CA MET A 100 -5.69 -21.15 2.00
C MET A 100 -5.07 -22.54 1.88
N ASP A 101 -4.04 -22.80 2.68
CA ASP A 101 -3.37 -24.10 2.72
C ASP A 101 -2.99 -24.62 1.29
N GLY A 102 -2.64 -23.70 0.38
CA GLY A 102 -2.27 -23.98 -1.02
C GLY A 102 -3.44 -24.21 -2.00
N THR A 103 -4.69 -24.12 -1.53
CA THR A 103 -5.89 -24.26 -2.38
C THR A 103 -6.49 -22.89 -2.68
N GLU A 104 -6.73 -22.60 -3.97
CA GLU A 104 -7.40 -21.37 -4.41
C GLU A 104 -8.92 -21.56 -4.47
N TYR A 105 -9.65 -20.58 -3.95
CA TYR A 105 -11.09 -20.49 -4.01
C TYR A 105 -11.51 -19.17 -4.65
N SER A 106 -12.46 -19.17 -5.58
CA SER A 106 -12.99 -17.93 -6.15
C SER A 106 -14.05 -17.33 -5.23
N ILE A 107 -13.97 -16.03 -4.98
CA ILE A 107 -15.09 -15.24 -4.44
C ILE A 107 -15.59 -14.31 -5.54
N ASN A 108 -16.92 -14.15 -5.60
CA ASN A 108 -17.66 -13.41 -6.63
C ASN A 108 -17.70 -14.06 -8.04
N PRO A 109 -18.64 -15.00 -8.32
CA PRO A 109 -19.66 -15.56 -7.43
C PRO A 109 -19.11 -16.79 -6.71
N GLY A 110 -18.97 -16.70 -5.39
CA GLY A 110 -18.44 -17.80 -4.58
C GLY A 110 -18.25 -17.36 -3.15
N THR A 111 -18.19 -18.33 -2.25
CA THR A 111 -17.95 -18.10 -0.82
C THR A 111 -16.82 -18.98 -0.33
N VAL A 112 -16.10 -18.49 0.69
CA VAL A 112 -14.95 -19.20 1.26
C VAL A 112 -15.04 -19.14 2.77
N PHE A 113 -15.05 -20.32 3.39
CA PHE A 113 -15.04 -20.47 4.84
C PHE A 113 -13.62 -20.34 5.36
N ILE A 114 -13.38 -19.31 6.18
CA ILE A 114 -12.11 -19.05 6.85
C ILE A 114 -12.27 -19.42 8.34
N PRO A 115 -11.60 -20.48 8.81
CA PRO A 115 -11.61 -20.82 10.22
C PRO A 115 -11.01 -19.70 11.09
N LYS A 116 -11.25 -19.75 12.40
CA LYS A 116 -10.59 -18.87 13.36
C LYS A 116 -9.07 -19.06 13.31
N GLU A 117 -8.33 -17.98 13.49
CA GLU A 117 -6.85 -17.93 13.55
C GLU A 117 -6.09 -18.40 12.31
N LYS A 118 -6.80 -18.72 11.22
CA LYS A 118 -6.19 -19.14 9.96
C LYS A 118 -5.70 -17.97 9.13
N ASN A 119 -4.60 -18.22 8.44
CA ASN A 119 -4.03 -17.32 7.45
C ASN A 119 -4.64 -17.63 6.08
N PHE A 120 -4.87 -16.59 5.30
CA PHE A 120 -5.37 -16.69 3.94
C PHE A 120 -4.79 -15.57 3.09
N VAL A 121 -4.59 -15.83 1.80
CA VAL A 121 -4.08 -14.83 0.85
C VAL A 121 -5.20 -14.43 -0.07
N VAL A 122 -5.50 -13.14 -0.16
CA VAL A 122 -6.48 -12.61 -1.10
C VAL A 122 -5.73 -12.13 -2.33
N LYS A 123 -6.07 -12.66 -3.50
CA LYS A 123 -5.57 -12.24 -4.81
C LYS A 123 -6.70 -11.55 -5.56
N VAL A 124 -6.51 -10.28 -5.88
CA VAL A 124 -7.46 -9.44 -6.61
C VAL A 124 -6.91 -9.22 -8.00
N ASN A 125 -7.66 -9.62 -9.02
CA ASN A 125 -7.32 -9.31 -10.40
C ASN A 125 -8.10 -8.08 -10.85
N CYS A 126 -7.40 -7.14 -11.47
CA CYS A 126 -7.95 -5.87 -11.93
C CYS A 126 -8.29 -5.97 -13.42
N SER A 127 -9.46 -5.50 -13.85
CA SER A 127 -9.82 -5.50 -15.28
C SER A 127 -9.20 -4.34 -16.05
N ASP A 128 -8.94 -3.23 -15.36
CA ASP A 128 -8.46 -1.99 -15.98
C ASP A 128 -6.93 -1.88 -15.95
N GLY A 129 -6.28 -2.98 -15.59
CA GLY A 129 -4.84 -3.07 -15.42
C GLY A 129 -4.31 -2.50 -14.11
N VAL A 130 -3.07 -2.84 -13.82
CA VAL A 130 -2.29 -2.31 -12.70
C VAL A 130 -1.14 -1.47 -13.26
N PRO A 131 -1.14 -0.13 -13.07
CA PRO A 131 -0.09 0.71 -13.63
C PRO A 131 1.25 0.43 -12.96
N ASN A 132 2.32 0.47 -13.76
CA ASN A 132 3.69 0.38 -13.24
C ASN A 132 3.96 1.54 -12.25
N GLY A 133 4.46 1.20 -11.07
CA GLY A 133 4.84 2.17 -10.05
C GLY A 133 3.97 2.11 -8.79
N LYS A 134 3.85 3.26 -8.13
CA LYS A 134 3.25 3.36 -6.79
C LYS A 134 1.73 3.27 -6.86
N ILE A 135 1.15 2.35 -6.10
CA ILE A 135 -0.29 2.14 -6.02
C ILE A 135 -0.78 2.35 -4.60
N LYS A 136 -1.98 2.92 -4.51
CA LYS A 136 -2.77 3.06 -3.29
C LYS A 136 -4.19 2.67 -3.62
N THR A 137 -4.76 1.74 -2.87
CA THR A 137 -6.14 1.31 -3.05
C THR A 137 -6.74 0.86 -1.73
N TYR A 138 -8.06 0.96 -1.63
CA TYR A 138 -8.81 0.38 -0.52
C TYR A 138 -9.73 -0.70 -1.06
N PHE A 139 -9.75 -1.84 -0.39
CA PHE A 139 -10.68 -2.91 -0.63
C PHE A 139 -11.63 -3.02 0.55
N LYS A 140 -12.90 -3.22 0.26
CA LYS A 140 -13.92 -3.57 1.25
C LYS A 140 -14.20 -5.05 1.12
N LEU A 141 -13.75 -5.80 2.12
CA LEU A 141 -13.94 -7.22 2.24
C LEU A 141 -15.28 -7.47 2.94
N HIS A 142 -16.19 -8.18 2.29
CA HIS A 142 -17.48 -8.54 2.87
C HIS A 142 -17.49 -9.98 3.35
N TYR A 143 -17.90 -10.15 4.60
CA TYR A 143 -17.89 -11.45 5.27
C TYR A 143 -19.11 -11.64 6.15
N ILE A 144 -19.43 -12.90 6.45
CA ILE A 144 -20.51 -13.28 7.36
C ILE A 144 -19.89 -13.96 8.58
N SER A 145 -20.21 -13.48 9.77
CA SER A 145 -19.85 -14.17 11.02
C SER A 145 -20.61 -15.48 11.10
N GLN A 146 -19.93 -16.59 11.37
CA GLN A 146 -20.57 -17.90 11.47
C GLN A 146 -21.38 -18.07 12.76
N ASP A 147 -21.04 -17.32 13.81
CA ASP A 147 -21.73 -17.42 15.10
C ASP A 147 -23.07 -16.66 15.08
N THR A 148 -23.10 -15.49 14.44
CA THR A 148 -24.27 -14.60 14.45
C THR A 148 -25.04 -14.60 13.13
N SER A 149 -24.45 -15.14 12.05
CA SER A 149 -24.97 -15.03 10.68
C SER A 149 -25.16 -13.58 10.18
N ILE A 150 -24.54 -12.60 10.86
CA ILE A 150 -24.62 -11.18 10.49
C ILE A 150 -23.56 -10.88 9.42
N LYS A 151 -23.95 -10.05 8.44
CA LYS A 151 -23.06 -9.52 7.40
C LYS A 151 -22.25 -8.36 7.95
N HIS A 152 -20.95 -8.42 7.73
CA HIS A 152 -19.98 -7.39 8.08
C HIS A 152 -19.13 -7.04 6.86
N SER A 153 -18.53 -5.85 6.93
CA SER A 153 -17.55 -5.41 5.94
C SER A 153 -16.34 -4.88 6.69
N SER A 154 -15.15 -5.25 6.23
CA SER A 154 -13.88 -4.72 6.74
C SER A 154 -13.15 -3.95 5.64
N LEU A 155 -12.62 -2.78 5.98
CA LEU A 155 -11.76 -2.02 5.09
C LEU A 155 -10.31 -2.53 5.18
N VAL A 156 -9.70 -2.73 4.02
CA VAL A 156 -8.30 -3.11 3.83
C VAL A 156 -7.64 -2.07 2.95
N TYR A 157 -6.69 -1.34 3.51
CA TYR A 157 -5.81 -0.42 2.81
C TYR A 157 -4.57 -1.15 2.31
N VAL A 158 -4.27 -0.98 1.03
CA VAL A 158 -3.09 -1.56 0.39
C VAL A 158 -2.31 -0.47 -0.33
N THR A 159 -1.02 -0.39 -0.04
CA THR A 159 -0.06 0.42 -0.80
C THR A 159 1.21 -0.37 -1.08
N GLY A 160 1.75 -0.19 -2.28
CA GLY A 160 2.99 -0.83 -2.69
C GLY A 160 3.46 -0.33 -4.04
N ILE A 161 4.54 -0.91 -4.53
CA ILE A 161 5.09 -0.63 -5.86
C ILE A 161 4.80 -1.85 -6.72
N ALA A 162 4.16 -1.64 -7.87
CA ALA A 162 4.01 -2.71 -8.84
C ALA A 162 5.36 -3.07 -9.45
N SER A 163 5.70 -4.36 -9.36
CA SER A 163 6.87 -4.96 -10.02
C SER A 163 6.47 -5.75 -11.26
#